data_AF-A0A661FYM6-F1
#
_entry.id   AF-A0A661FYM6-F1
#
_cell.length_a   1.000
_cell.length_b   1.000
_cell.length_c   1.000
_cell.angle_alpha   90.00
_cell.angle_beta   90.00
_cell.angle_gamma   90.00
#
_symmetry.space_group_name_H-M   'P 1'
#
loop_
_entity.id
_entity.type
_entity.pdbx_description
1 polymer ?
#
loop_
_entity_poly.entity_id
_entity_poly.type
_entity_poly.pdbx_seq_one_letter_code
_entity_poly.pdbx_strand_id
1 'polypeptide(L)'
;MKTRNLLIALIGLLAISVLLFKACEKADDPNLSPSCEITAPSDGKEYMQGEIVTISVVTTDSDGSIAEVRLLIDDESIDTLSSAPY
;
A
#
# COMPACT_ATOMS: atom_id res chain seq x y z
N MET A 1 18.80 -4.58 -55.02
CA MET A 1 17.88 -5.09 -53.95
C MET A 1 18.52 -5.24 -52.57
N LYS A 2 19.86 -5.27 -52.42
CA LYS A 2 20.52 -5.60 -51.14
C LYS A 2 20.59 -4.46 -50.10
N THR A 3 20.45 -3.20 -50.52
CA THR A 3 20.54 -2.01 -49.64
C THR A 3 19.21 -1.55 -49.05
N ARG A 4 18.08 -1.82 -49.72
CA ARG A 4 16.73 -1.45 -49.25
C ARG A 4 16.27 -2.31 -48.05
N ASN A 5 16.64 -3.60 -48.05
CA ASN A 5 16.35 -4.50 -46.92
C ASN A 5 17.20 -4.19 -45.68
N LEU A 6 18.41 -3.68 -45.86
CA LEU A 6 19.31 -3.31 -44.76
C LEU A 6 18.81 -2.07 -44.02
N LEU A 7 18.28 -1.08 -44.75
CA LEU A 7 17.72 0.15 -44.16
C LEU A 7 16.42 -0.11 -43.38
N ILE A 8 15.55 -0.98 -43.90
CA ILE A 8 14.32 -1.42 -43.22
C ILE A 8 14.65 -2.23 -41.96
N ALA A 9 15.67 -3.10 -42.02
CA ALA A 9 16.15 -3.83 -40.85
C ALA A 9 16.75 -2.90 -39.78
N LEU A 10 17.49 -1.86 -40.18
CA LEU A 10 18.08 -0.88 -39.25
C LEU A 10 17.00 -0.02 -38.55
N ILE A 11 15.99 0.45 -39.31
CA ILE A 11 14.87 1.23 -38.77
C ILE A 11 13.99 0.36 -37.86
N GLY A 12 13.76 -0.90 -38.22
CA GLY A 12 13.02 -1.87 -37.42
C GLY A 12 13.71 -2.20 -36.08
N LEU A 13 15.04 -2.36 -36.09
CA LEU A 13 15.83 -2.60 -34.87
C LEU A 13 15.80 -1.38 -33.93
N LEU A 14 15.86 -0.16 -34.49
CA LEU A 14 15.81 1.08 -33.73
C LEU A 14 14.43 1.26 -33.07
N ALA A 15 13.34 1.04 -33.81
CA ALA A 15 11.96 1.14 -33.31
C ALA A 15 11.63 0.05 -32.27
N ILE A 16 12.10 -1.18 -32.47
CA ILE A 16 11.98 -2.26 -31.48
C ILE A 16 12.74 -1.91 -30.20
N SER A 17 13.93 -1.30 -30.30
CA SER A 17 14.66 -0.84 -29.10
C SER A 17 13.87 0.21 -28.32
N VAL A 18 13.26 1.20 -28.98
CA VAL A 18 12.45 2.25 -28.32
C VAL A 18 11.21 1.66 -27.64
N LEU A 19 10.58 0.66 -28.26
CA LEU A 19 9.43 -0.05 -27.69
C LEU A 19 9.80 -0.98 -26.52
N LEU A 20 11.05 -1.48 -26.48
CA LEU A 20 11.56 -2.33 -25.39
C LEU A 20 12.11 -1.53 -24.20
N PHE A 21 12.37 -0.22 -24.35
CA PHE A 21 12.89 0.67 -23.29
C PHE A 21 11.83 1.49 -22.57
N LYS A 22 10.54 1.28 -22.84
CA LYS A 22 9.43 1.87 -22.08
C LYS A 22 8.96 0.97 -20.92
N ALA A 23 9.92 0.32 -20.24
CA ALA A 23 9.64 -0.50 -19.07
C ALA A 23 10.10 0.23 -17.81
N CYS A 24 9.14 0.46 -16.90
CA CYS A 24 9.29 1.08 -15.59
C CYS A 24 9.82 2.53 -15.63
N GLU A 25 8.98 3.47 -16.08
CA GLU A 25 9.07 4.82 -15.50
C GLU A 25 8.68 4.66 -14.02
N LYS A 26 9.64 4.82 -13.12
CA LYS A 26 9.37 4.88 -11.68
C LYS A 26 8.37 6.01 -11.48
N ALA A 27 7.13 5.67 -11.13
CA ALA A 27 6.17 6.66 -10.70
C ALA A 27 6.74 7.29 -9.42
N ASP A 28 7.15 8.56 -9.49
CA ASP A 28 7.52 9.36 -8.31
C ASP A 28 6.24 9.87 -7.62
N ASP A 29 5.23 8.99 -7.48
CA ASP A 29 4.06 9.31 -6.67
C ASP A 29 4.49 9.34 -5.19
N PRO A 30 4.09 10.38 -4.44
CA PRO A 30 4.43 10.47 -3.03
C PRO A 30 3.73 9.36 -2.25
N ASN A 31 4.46 8.68 -1.36
CA ASN A 31 3.86 7.70 -0.46
C ASN A 31 2.80 8.36 0.43
N LEU A 32 1.60 7.80 0.48
CA LEU A 32 0.52 8.25 1.34
C LEU A 32 0.58 7.49 2.69
N SER A 33 0.19 8.17 3.76
CA SER A 33 0.11 7.51 5.07
C SER A 33 -1.09 6.55 5.10
N PRO A 34 -0.96 5.39 5.77
CA PRO A 34 -2.13 4.56 6.04
C PRO A 34 -3.12 5.30 6.96
N SER A 35 -4.39 4.96 6.85
CA SER A 35 -5.45 5.41 7.76
C SER A 35 -5.90 4.28 8.67
N CYS A 36 -6.32 4.64 9.89
CA CYS A 36 -6.86 3.73 10.89
C CYS A 36 -7.96 4.45 11.67
N GLU A 37 -9.12 3.81 11.81
CA GLU A 37 -10.27 4.33 12.55
C GLU A 37 -10.80 3.27 13.52
N ILE A 38 -11.01 3.65 14.78
CA ILE A 38 -11.70 2.81 15.77
C ILE A 38 -13.20 2.93 15.52
N THR A 39 -13.85 1.81 15.22
CA THR A 39 -15.29 1.70 15.00
C THR A 39 -16.05 1.15 16.21
N ALA A 40 -15.34 0.47 17.12
CA ALA A 40 -15.83 0.11 18.43
C ALA A 40 -14.66 0.07 19.43
N PRO A 41 -14.87 0.50 20.68
CA PRO A 41 -16.09 1.07 21.22
C PRO A 41 -16.41 2.46 20.65
N SER A 42 -17.67 2.89 20.77
CA SER A 42 -18.02 4.29 20.52
C SER A 42 -17.36 5.19 21.57
N ASP A 43 -16.96 6.40 21.18
CA ASP A 43 -16.42 7.38 22.12
C ASP A 43 -17.37 7.62 23.31
N GLY A 44 -16.79 7.76 24.51
CA GLY A 44 -17.52 7.91 25.77
C GLY A 44 -18.26 6.66 26.26
N LYS A 45 -18.08 5.49 25.64
CA LYS A 45 -18.67 4.23 26.13
C LYS A 45 -18.05 3.84 27.48
N GLU A 46 -18.90 3.69 28.49
CA GLU A 46 -18.51 3.18 29.80
C GLU A 46 -18.61 1.65 29.86
N TYR A 47 -17.71 1.05 30.63
CA TYR A 47 -17.61 -0.38 30.90
C TYR A 47 -17.46 -0.62 32.40
N MET A 48 -17.99 -1.74 32.89
CA MET A 48 -17.77 -2.17 34.26
C MET A 48 -16.41 -2.86 34.40
N GLN A 49 -15.81 -2.78 35.58
CA GLN A 49 -14.56 -3.49 35.85
C GLN A 49 -14.72 -4.99 35.62
N GLY A 50 -13.78 -5.58 34.86
CA GLY A 50 -13.77 -7.00 34.52
C GLY A 50 -14.53 -7.34 33.24
N GLU A 51 -15.19 -6.38 32.59
CA GLU A 51 -15.76 -6.58 31.25
C GLU A 51 -14.66 -6.69 30.19
N ILE A 52 -14.92 -7.54 29.20
CA ILE A 52 -14.07 -7.64 28.00
C ILE A 52 -14.51 -6.55 27.03
N VAL A 53 -13.56 -5.69 26.64
CA VAL A 53 -13.77 -4.64 25.63
C VAL A 53 -13.18 -5.12 24.32
N THR A 54 -14.04 -5.38 23.33
CA THR A 54 -13.59 -5.64 21.96
C THR A 54 -13.30 -4.33 21.27
N ILE A 55 -12.08 -4.18 20.76
CA ILE A 55 -11.68 -3.07 19.88
C ILE A 55 -11.87 -3.53 18.44
N SER A 56 -12.58 -2.72 17.64
CA SER A 56 -12.76 -2.97 16.21
C SER A 56 -12.20 -1.80 15.43
N VAL A 57 -11.34 -2.07 14.45
CA VAL A 57 -10.72 -1.04 13.61
C VAL A 57 -11.00 -1.27 12.13
N VAL A 58 -11.03 -0.18 11.36
CA VAL A 58 -10.95 -0.20 9.90
C VAL A 58 -9.65 0.49 9.50
N THR A 59 -8.87 -0.17 8.66
CA THR A 59 -7.57 0.32 8.21
C THR A 59 -7.49 0.28 6.70
N THR A 60 -6.87 1.30 6.09
CA THR A 60 -6.65 1.35 4.63
C THR A 60 -5.30 1.97 4.31
N ASP A 61 -4.69 1.49 3.23
CA ASP A 61 -3.49 2.05 2.62
C ASP A 61 -3.69 1.93 1.10
N SER A 62 -3.76 3.07 0.40
CA SER A 62 -4.21 3.12 -1.01
C SER A 62 -3.11 2.83 -2.02
N ASP A 63 -1.87 3.04 -1.61
CA ASP A 63 -0.66 2.92 -2.44
C ASP A 63 0.36 1.94 -1.83
N GLY A 64 0.10 1.45 -0.62
CA GLY A 64 0.95 0.50 0.08
C GLY A 64 0.19 -0.65 0.73
N SER A 65 0.82 -1.18 1.79
CA SER A 65 0.29 -2.24 2.62
C SER A 65 0.59 -1.92 4.07
N ILE A 66 -0.38 -2.20 4.94
CA ILE A 66 -0.24 -2.00 6.38
C ILE A 66 0.73 -3.05 6.95
N ALA A 67 1.80 -2.61 7.60
CA ALA A 67 2.77 -3.48 8.26
C ALA A 67 2.30 -3.93 9.65
N GLU A 68 1.70 -3.02 10.42
CA GLU A 68 1.18 -3.28 11.75
C GLU A 68 0.04 -2.33 12.13
N VAL A 69 -0.83 -2.81 13.03
CA VAL A 69 -1.74 -2.01 13.85
C VAL A 69 -1.30 -2.12 15.29
N ARG A 70 -1.15 -1.00 15.98
CA ARG A 70 -0.82 -0.96 17.41
C ARG A 70 -2.01 -0.43 18.18
N LEU A 71 -2.42 -1.15 19.22
CA LEU A 71 -3.44 -0.69 20.16
C LEU A 71 -2.76 -0.03 21.35
N LEU A 72 -3.19 1.17 21.69
CA LEU A 72 -2.66 1.94 22.81
C LEU A 72 -3.76 2.38 23.76
N ILE A 73 -3.45 2.44 25.05
CA ILE A 73 -4.25 3.08 26.10
C ILE A 73 -3.31 4.06 26.81
N ASP A 74 -3.71 5.34 26.90
CA ASP A 74 -2.91 6.40 27.55
C ASP A 74 -1.44 6.43 27.09
N ASP A 75 -1.23 6.33 25.76
CA ASP A 75 0.08 6.24 25.09
C ASP A 75 0.91 4.97 25.39
N GLU A 76 0.38 4.01 26.15
CA GLU A 76 1.01 2.71 26.40
C GLU A 76 0.49 1.65 25.41
N SER A 77 1.41 0.94 24.75
CA SER A 77 1.08 -0.14 23.83
C SER A 77 0.57 -1.36 24.59
N ILE A 78 -0.66 -1.78 24.30
CA ILE A 78 -1.26 -2.99 24.88
C ILE A 78 -1.16 -4.20 23.95
N ASP A 79 -1.14 -3.98 22.63
CA ASP A 79 -1.02 -5.05 21.65
C ASP A 79 -0.51 -4.53 20.29
N THR A 80 -0.01 -5.45 19.45
CA THR A 80 0.43 -5.17 18.07
C THR A 80 0.02 -6.31 17.15
N LEU A 81 -0.69 -5.99 16.08
CA LEU A 81 -1.22 -6.94 15.11
C LEU A 81 -0.53 -6.72 13.75
N SER A 82 0.16 -7.74 13.25
CA SER A 82 0.89 -7.68 11.98
C SER A 82 0.13 -8.26 10.78
N SER A 83 -1.12 -8.67 10.97
CA SER A 83 -1.95 -9.26 9.91
C SER A 83 -3.44 -9.12 10.20
N ALA A 84 -4.24 -8.92 9.16
CA ALA A 84 -5.69 -8.89 9.27
C ALA A 84 -6.30 -10.27 9.65
N PRO A 85 -7.44 -10.33 10.36
CA PRO A 85 -8.13 -9.19 10.97
C PRO A 85 -7.29 -8.57 12.08
N TYR A 86 -7.17 -7.23 12.03
CA TYR A 86 -6.52 -6.42 13.05
C TYR A 86 -7.49 -6.12 14.19
#